data_AF-A0A8B6UT89-F1
#
_entry.id   AF-A0A8B6UT89-F1
#
_cell.length_a   1.000
_cell.length_b   1.000
_cell.length_c   1.000
_cell.angle_alpha   90.00
_cell.angle_beta   90.00
_cell.angle_gamma   90.00
#
_symmetry.space_group_name_H-M   'P 1'
#
loop_
_entity.id
_entity.type
_entity.pdbx_description
1 polymer ?
#
loop_
_entity_poly.entity_id
_entity_poly.type
_entity_poly.pdbx_seq_one_letter_code
_entity_poly.pdbx_strand_id
1 'polypeptide(L)'
;MNADVIRLTDLVPEYARQYKTGPKEAAYALHELFLDLYTEYHVKREETVIPSHILWVGSAGSSKLAVKSYKLFFNGLIEYFNNLFNPLPEIDDGLVRCYCVSDSEAKDIPAGIFYLSRTSLSAWVLNAGIEPPEFISGSNADQETKVTEGAKEFKTIELGYISKIFSGLVELVKEVDKAHSVQSLDDAGRRRADAIKRGASRLSNPSRKNFDLYSALISLAEDAGVDMPKDHKTLRKYMLAQSKSNSAN
;
A
#
# COMPACT_ATOMS: atom_id res chain seq x y z
N MET A 1 -2.23 -23.78 20.18
CA MET A 1 -1.97 -22.44 19.62
C MET A 1 -2.43 -22.49 18.18
N ASN A 2 -3.43 -21.69 17.79
CA ASN A 2 -3.94 -21.70 16.42
C ASN A 2 -2.84 -21.13 15.52
N ALA A 3 -2.41 -21.89 14.50
CA ALA A 3 -1.39 -21.44 13.56
C ALA A 3 -1.80 -20.13 12.89
N ASP A 4 -3.09 -19.85 12.76
CA ASP A 4 -3.57 -18.61 12.15
C ASP A 4 -3.33 -17.34 13.01
N VAL A 5 -3.13 -17.46 14.32
CA VAL A 5 -3.10 -16.31 15.23
C VAL A 5 -1.67 -15.87 15.53
N ILE A 6 -1.40 -14.58 15.36
CA ILE A 6 -0.11 -13.93 15.66
C ILE A 6 -0.34 -12.67 16.50
N ARG A 7 0.65 -12.25 17.31
CA ARG A 7 0.56 -10.98 18.05
C ARG A 7 1.01 -9.81 17.19
N LEU A 8 0.51 -8.62 17.51
CA LEU A 8 0.95 -7.39 16.85
C LEU A 8 2.46 -7.17 16.98
N THR A 9 3.03 -7.49 18.15
CA THR A 9 4.47 -7.38 18.44
C THR A 9 5.33 -8.36 17.65
N ASP A 10 4.76 -9.45 17.15
CA ASP A 10 5.49 -10.46 16.37
C ASP A 10 5.58 -10.08 14.87
N LEU A 11 4.79 -9.11 14.40
CA LEU A 11 4.78 -8.72 12.98
C LEU A 11 6.13 -8.19 12.49
N VAL A 12 6.77 -7.29 13.25
CA VAL A 12 8.06 -6.70 12.87
C VAL A 12 9.17 -7.77 12.82
N PRO A 13 9.36 -8.61 13.85
CA PRO A 13 10.33 -9.71 13.79
C PRO A 13 10.06 -10.70 12.65
N GLU A 14 8.81 -11.06 12.38
CA GLU A 14 8.45 -11.99 11.31
C GLU A 14 8.74 -11.40 9.93
N TYR A 15 8.38 -10.13 9.71
CA TYR A 15 8.72 -9.41 8.48
C TYR A 15 10.24 -9.35 8.29
N ALA A 16 10.98 -8.90 9.31
CA ALA A 16 12.44 -8.77 9.26
C ALA A 16 13.11 -10.12 8.94
N ARG A 17 12.60 -11.21 9.52
CA ARG A 17 13.09 -12.57 9.26
C ARG A 17 12.81 -13.01 7.82
N GLN A 18 11.58 -12.82 7.33
CA GLN A 18 11.17 -13.27 5.99
C GLN A 18 11.96 -12.55 4.89
N TYR A 19 12.07 -11.23 5.00
CA TYR A 19 12.68 -10.39 3.97
C TYR A 19 14.16 -10.07 4.23
N LYS A 20 14.74 -10.60 5.31
CA LYS A 20 16.14 -10.38 5.72
C LYS A 20 16.50 -8.89 5.86
N THR A 21 15.60 -8.11 6.45
CA THR A 21 15.76 -6.68 6.68
C THR A 21 16.01 -6.37 8.16
N GLY A 22 16.40 -5.12 8.46
CA GLY A 22 16.50 -4.65 9.84
C GLY A 22 15.14 -4.40 10.49
N PRO A 23 15.02 -4.42 11.84
CA PRO A 23 13.76 -4.16 12.53
C PRO A 23 13.11 -2.81 12.20
N LYS A 24 13.92 -1.76 11.98
CA LYS A 24 13.41 -0.44 11.60
C LYS A 24 12.83 -0.43 10.18
N GLU A 25 13.49 -1.08 9.24
CA GLU A 25 13.01 -1.22 7.86
C GLU A 25 11.72 -2.04 7.81
N ALA A 26 11.65 -3.12 8.58
CA ALA A 26 10.44 -3.93 8.73
C ALA A 26 9.27 -3.14 9.34
N ALA A 27 9.53 -2.35 10.38
CA ALA A 27 8.52 -1.47 10.97
C ALA A 27 8.05 -0.38 9.99
N TYR A 28 8.95 0.21 9.21
CA TYR A 28 8.61 1.17 8.16
C TYR A 28 7.74 0.54 7.07
N ALA A 29 8.07 -0.66 6.58
CA ALA A 29 7.27 -1.35 5.58
C ALA A 29 5.87 -1.72 6.09
N LEU A 30 5.74 -2.13 7.36
CA LEU A 30 4.44 -2.37 7.98
C LEU A 30 3.65 -1.07 8.18
N HIS A 31 4.31 0.04 8.50
CA HIS A 31 3.69 1.35 8.55
C HIS A 31 3.11 1.76 7.19
N GLU A 32 3.87 1.60 6.10
CA GLU A 32 3.39 1.85 4.74
C GLU A 32 2.19 0.96 4.39
N LEU A 33 2.23 -0.33 4.72
CA LEU A 33 1.09 -1.23 4.52
C LEU A 33 -0.19 -0.71 5.20
N PHE A 34 -0.10 -0.27 6.46
CA PHE A 34 -1.26 0.26 7.16
C PHE A 34 -1.71 1.64 6.66
N LEU A 35 -0.82 2.45 6.08
CA LEU A 35 -1.18 3.69 5.38
C LEU A 35 -1.95 3.41 4.07
N ASP A 36 -1.54 2.39 3.33
CA ASP A 36 -2.24 1.97 2.11
C ASP A 36 -3.62 1.42 2.44
N LEU A 37 -3.72 0.57 3.48
CA LEU A 37 -5.00 0.07 3.99
C LEU A 37 -5.90 1.20 4.50
N TYR A 38 -5.34 2.20 5.19
CA TYR A 38 -6.07 3.39 5.60
C TYR A 38 -6.61 4.16 4.38
N THR A 39 -5.79 4.36 3.36
CA THR A 39 -6.21 5.04 2.13
C THR A 39 -7.33 4.28 1.43
N GLU A 40 -7.26 2.96 1.35
CA GLU A 40 -8.28 2.16 0.67
C GLU A 40 -9.57 2.03 1.49
N TYR A 41 -9.49 1.71 2.77
CA TYR A 41 -10.67 1.45 3.59
C TYR A 41 -11.25 2.70 4.23
N HIS A 42 -10.42 3.54 4.85
CA HIS A 42 -10.91 4.73 5.52
C HIS A 42 -11.24 5.86 4.55
N VAL A 43 -10.31 6.21 3.66
CA VAL A 43 -10.49 7.39 2.79
C VAL A 43 -11.48 7.12 1.66
N LYS A 44 -11.43 5.95 1.01
CA LYS A 44 -12.32 5.65 -0.13
C LYS A 44 -13.62 4.97 0.26
N ARG A 45 -13.62 4.14 1.30
CA ARG A 45 -14.79 3.33 1.71
C ARG A 45 -15.44 3.80 3.00
N GLU A 46 -14.91 4.86 3.62
CA GLU A 46 -15.44 5.47 4.85
C GLU A 46 -15.46 4.52 6.07
N GLU A 47 -14.64 3.46 6.04
CA GLU A 47 -14.49 2.53 7.15
C GLU A 47 -13.56 3.13 8.22
N THR A 48 -14.10 3.41 9.41
CA THR A 48 -13.34 4.09 10.48
C THR A 48 -12.59 3.13 11.39
N VAL A 49 -13.09 1.90 11.54
CA VAL A 49 -12.64 0.95 12.56
C VAL A 49 -12.17 -0.33 11.89
N ILE A 50 -11.02 -0.84 12.33
CA ILE A 50 -10.50 -2.12 11.88
C ILE A 50 -11.43 -3.23 12.40
N PRO A 51 -11.93 -4.12 11.53
CA PRO A 51 -12.82 -5.19 11.96
C PRO A 51 -12.18 -6.11 13.01
N SER A 52 -12.94 -6.44 14.06
CA SER A 52 -12.45 -7.24 15.20
C SER A 52 -12.11 -8.69 14.87
N HIS A 53 -12.59 -9.22 13.74
CA HIS A 53 -12.20 -10.54 13.27
C HIS A 53 -10.80 -10.55 12.62
N ILE A 54 -10.27 -9.38 12.25
CA ILE A 54 -8.91 -9.22 11.71
C ILE A 54 -7.93 -8.99 12.85
N LEU A 55 -8.23 -8.04 13.73
CA LEU A 55 -7.35 -7.61 14.81
C LEU A 55 -8.16 -7.22 16.05
N TRP A 56 -7.78 -7.78 17.20
CA TRP A 56 -8.51 -7.61 18.45
C TRP A 56 -7.59 -7.61 19.67
N VAL A 57 -8.13 -7.12 20.79
CA VAL A 57 -7.48 -7.22 22.11
C VAL A 57 -7.85 -8.56 22.75
N GLY A 58 -6.83 -9.32 23.15
CA GLY A 58 -6.99 -10.60 23.83
C GLY A 58 -7.32 -10.44 25.32
N SER A 59 -7.91 -11.49 25.90
CA SER A 59 -8.11 -11.58 27.35
C SER A 59 -6.81 -11.90 28.08
N ALA A 60 -6.82 -11.75 29.41
CA ALA A 60 -5.63 -11.95 30.23
C ALA A 60 -4.98 -13.33 29.96
N GLY A 61 -3.77 -13.30 29.39
CA GLY A 61 -2.98 -14.50 29.07
C GLY A 61 -3.51 -15.35 27.90
N SER A 62 -4.49 -14.90 27.12
CA SER A 62 -5.03 -15.69 26.01
C SER A 62 -5.39 -14.87 24.77
N SER A 63 -5.45 -15.51 23.60
CA SER A 63 -5.88 -14.89 22.35
C SER A 63 -7.40 -14.80 22.20
N LYS A 64 -8.19 -15.25 23.20
CA LYS A 64 -9.64 -15.10 23.16
C LYS A 64 -10.00 -13.62 23.28
N LEU A 65 -11.07 -13.19 22.62
CA LEU A 65 -11.55 -11.80 22.70
C LEU A 65 -11.67 -11.35 24.16
N ALA A 66 -11.18 -10.14 24.45
CA ALA A 66 -11.34 -9.53 25.76
C ALA A 66 -12.83 -9.36 26.13
N VAL A 67 -13.13 -9.38 27.44
CA VAL A 67 -14.49 -9.14 27.96
C VAL A 67 -14.94 -7.72 27.62
N LYS A 68 -14.01 -6.76 27.67
CA LYS A 68 -14.24 -5.39 27.21
C LYS A 68 -14.14 -5.33 25.69
N SER A 69 -15.08 -4.62 25.07
CA SER A 69 -15.06 -4.37 23.63
C SER A 69 -14.16 -3.17 23.31
N TYR A 70 -13.23 -3.35 22.39
CA TYR A 70 -12.31 -2.32 21.94
C TYR A 70 -12.52 -2.06 20.44
N LYS A 71 -12.56 -0.79 20.07
CA LYS A 71 -12.54 -0.34 18.67
C LYS A 71 -11.12 0.14 18.37
N LEU A 72 -10.51 -0.48 17.37
CA LEU A 72 -9.19 -0.11 16.90
C LEU A 72 -9.32 0.74 15.63
N PHE A 73 -8.63 1.88 15.61
CA PHE A 73 -8.59 2.76 14.46
C PHE A 73 -7.25 2.60 13.75
N PHE A 74 -7.23 2.86 12.44
CA PHE A 74 -6.01 2.82 11.64
C PHE A 74 -4.89 3.68 12.22
N ASN A 75 -5.21 4.89 12.66
CA ASN A 75 -4.23 5.83 13.22
C ASN A 75 -3.44 5.21 14.38
N GLY A 76 -4.10 4.42 15.25
CA GLY A 76 -3.41 3.77 16.37
C GLY A 76 -2.32 2.78 15.92
N LEU A 77 -2.51 2.09 14.81
CA LEU A 77 -1.50 1.20 14.24
C LEU A 77 -0.43 1.94 13.45
N ILE A 78 -0.84 2.94 12.67
CA ILE A 78 0.07 3.78 11.90
C ILE A 78 1.06 4.46 12.84
N GLU A 79 0.57 5.05 13.94
CA GLU A 79 1.39 5.67 14.98
C GLU A 79 2.29 4.64 15.69
N TYR A 80 1.75 3.47 16.03
CA TYR A 80 2.53 2.38 16.64
C TYR A 80 3.74 1.99 15.78
N PHE A 81 3.54 1.66 14.51
CA PHE A 81 4.66 1.30 13.63
C PHE A 81 5.60 2.49 13.36
N ASN A 82 5.06 3.71 13.26
CA ASN A 82 5.89 4.92 13.15
C ASN A 82 6.86 5.07 14.32
N ASN A 83 6.38 4.87 15.55
CA ASN A 83 7.22 5.00 16.74
C ASN A 83 8.31 3.93 16.81
N LEU A 84 8.10 2.75 16.22
CA LEU A 84 9.12 1.69 16.18
C LEU A 84 10.31 2.01 15.27
N PHE A 85 10.11 2.68 14.13
CA PHE A 85 11.23 3.06 13.24
C PHE A 85 11.73 4.50 13.46
N ASN A 86 10.87 5.39 13.95
CA ASN A 86 11.15 6.79 14.25
C ASN A 86 10.70 7.15 15.68
N PRO A 87 11.39 6.65 16.72
CA PRO A 87 10.98 6.83 18.11
C PRO A 87 11.10 8.29 18.51
N LEU A 88 10.02 8.82 19.08
CA LEU A 88 10.02 10.14 19.71
C LEU A 88 10.44 10.03 21.18
N PRO A 89 11.21 10.99 21.71
CA PRO A 89 11.50 11.05 23.13
C PRO A 89 10.20 11.08 23.96
N GLU A 90 10.17 10.36 25.07
CA GLU A 90 9.06 10.35 26.05
C GLU A 90 7.75 9.67 25.59
N ILE A 91 7.71 9.06 24.40
CA ILE A 91 6.58 8.23 23.96
C ILE A 91 6.89 6.75 24.19
N ASP A 92 5.99 6.04 24.86
CA ASP A 92 6.06 4.59 25.02
C ASP A 92 5.74 3.90 23.68
N ASP A 93 6.75 3.27 23.08
CA ASP A 93 6.67 2.58 21.79
C ASP A 93 5.95 1.22 21.89
N GLY A 94 5.64 0.76 23.09
CA GLY A 94 4.95 -0.50 23.36
C GLY A 94 3.42 -0.42 23.42
N LEU A 95 2.84 0.77 23.25
CA LEU A 95 1.39 0.99 23.41
C LEU A 95 0.69 1.31 22.09
N VAL A 96 -0.56 0.84 21.98
CA VAL A 96 -1.46 1.12 20.86
C VAL A 96 -2.71 1.80 21.39
N ARG A 97 -3.01 2.97 20.86
CA ARG A 97 -4.19 3.73 21.23
C ARG A 97 -5.44 3.17 20.56
N CYS A 98 -6.45 2.87 21.36
CA CYS A 98 -7.76 2.36 20.90
C CYS A 98 -8.90 2.96 21.73
N TYR A 99 -10.15 2.70 21.36
CA TYR A 99 -11.32 3.15 22.11
C TYR A 99 -12.00 1.99 22.84
N CYS A 100 -12.09 2.07 24.16
CA CYS A 100 -12.85 1.10 24.94
C CYS A 100 -14.33 1.48 24.93
N VAL A 101 -15.16 0.60 24.36
CA VAL A 101 -16.60 0.85 24.24
C VAL A 101 -17.27 0.83 25.62
N SER A 102 -16.83 -0.07 26.51
CA SER A 102 -17.40 -0.20 27.86
C SER A 102 -17.15 1.03 28.72
N ASP A 103 -15.97 1.63 28.60
CA ASP A 103 -15.54 2.76 29.42
C ASP A 103 -15.81 4.11 28.73
N SER A 104 -16.23 4.10 27.45
CA SER A 104 -16.45 5.28 26.60
C SER A 104 -15.26 6.24 26.52
N GLU A 105 -14.05 5.70 26.50
CA GLU A 105 -12.81 6.48 26.53
C GLU A 105 -11.70 5.85 25.67
N ALA A 106 -10.77 6.69 25.24
CA ALA A 106 -9.54 6.24 24.60
C ALA A 106 -8.61 5.60 25.65
N LYS A 107 -8.00 4.47 25.29
CA LYS A 107 -7.06 3.72 26.13
C LYS A 107 -5.82 3.36 25.33
N ASP A 108 -4.68 3.51 25.97
CA ASP A 108 -3.40 3.00 25.48
C ASP A 108 -3.21 1.59 26.02
N ILE A 109 -3.15 0.63 25.11
CA ILE A 109 -3.14 -0.80 25.42
C ILE A 109 -1.80 -1.39 24.96
N PRO A 110 -1.14 -2.23 25.76
CA PRO A 110 0.10 -2.87 25.34
C PRO A 110 -0.05 -3.67 24.04
N ALA A 111 0.84 -3.43 23.08
CA ALA A 111 0.85 -4.12 21.78
C ALA A 111 0.92 -5.65 21.92
N GLY A 112 1.55 -6.15 23.00
CA GLY A 112 1.70 -7.58 23.29
C GLY A 112 0.39 -8.34 23.57
N ILE A 113 -0.73 -7.64 23.80
CA ILE A 113 -2.04 -8.26 23.98
C ILE A 113 -2.99 -8.03 22.79
N PHE A 114 -2.49 -7.44 21.70
CA PHE A 114 -3.19 -7.44 20.43
C PHE A 114 -2.88 -8.71 19.65
N TYR A 115 -3.93 -9.34 19.14
CA TYR A 115 -3.87 -10.55 18.34
C TYR A 115 -4.54 -10.30 17.01
N LEU A 116 -4.02 -10.92 15.97
CA LEU A 116 -4.58 -10.86 14.63
C LEU A 116 -4.63 -12.24 13.99
N SER A 117 -5.59 -12.39 13.07
CA SER A 117 -5.75 -13.57 12.22
C SER A 117 -4.96 -13.34 10.93
N ARG A 118 -3.99 -14.20 10.65
CA ARG A 118 -3.17 -14.13 9.44
C ARG A 118 -4.02 -14.28 8.19
N THR A 119 -4.92 -15.25 8.17
CA THR A 119 -5.86 -15.50 7.07
C THR A 119 -6.78 -14.30 6.84
N SER A 120 -7.38 -13.77 7.91
CA SER A 120 -8.28 -12.61 7.79
C SER A 120 -7.54 -11.35 7.34
N LEU A 121 -6.34 -11.12 7.87
CA LEU A 121 -5.49 -10.01 7.46
C LEU A 121 -5.06 -10.16 6.00
N SER A 122 -4.63 -11.35 5.57
CA SER A 122 -4.25 -11.60 4.17
C SER A 122 -5.40 -11.33 3.22
N ALA A 123 -6.60 -11.83 3.54
CA ALA A 123 -7.80 -11.59 2.73
C ALA A 123 -8.19 -10.10 2.69
N TRP A 124 -8.08 -9.40 3.82
CA TRP A 124 -8.35 -7.97 3.91
C TRP A 124 -7.37 -7.15 3.09
N VAL A 125 -6.07 -7.46 3.15
CA VAL A 125 -5.04 -6.80 2.33
C VAL A 125 -5.28 -7.05 0.83
N LEU A 126 -5.61 -8.28 0.43
CA LEU A 126 -5.95 -8.60 -0.96
C LEU A 126 -7.20 -7.87 -1.45
N ASN A 127 -8.22 -7.72 -0.60
CA ASN A 127 -9.45 -6.99 -0.92
C ASN A 127 -9.22 -5.48 -1.08
N ALA A 128 -8.10 -4.97 -0.57
CA ALA A 128 -7.63 -3.61 -0.83
C ALA A 128 -6.86 -3.47 -2.16
N GLY A 129 -6.62 -4.58 -2.88
CA GLY A 129 -5.79 -4.60 -4.09
C GLY A 129 -4.29 -4.53 -3.80
N ILE A 130 -3.88 -4.87 -2.57
CA ILE A 130 -2.48 -4.86 -2.12
C ILE A 130 -2.01 -6.32 -2.02
N GLU A 131 -0.75 -6.58 -2.35
CA GLU A 131 -0.14 -7.90 -2.17
C GLU A 131 0.24 -8.10 -0.68
N PRO A 132 -0.31 -9.10 0.01
CA PRO A 132 0.01 -9.36 1.41
C PRO A 132 1.44 -9.86 1.57
N PRO A 133 2.14 -9.46 2.66
CA PRO A 133 3.43 -10.06 3.00
C PRO A 133 3.33 -11.59 3.16
N GLU A 134 4.32 -12.31 2.63
CA GLU A 134 4.29 -13.78 2.52
C GLU A 134 4.08 -14.49 3.86
N PHE A 135 4.62 -13.93 4.96
CA PHE A 135 4.47 -14.51 6.30
C PHE A 135 3.04 -14.43 6.85
N ILE A 136 2.24 -13.48 6.35
CA ILE A 136 0.81 -13.34 6.62
C ILE A 136 0.00 -14.27 5.70
N SER A 137 0.53 -14.56 4.51
CA SER A 137 -0.06 -15.48 3.53
C SER A 137 0.23 -16.97 3.77
N GLY A 138 0.98 -17.31 4.83
CA GLY A 138 1.55 -18.65 5.03
C GLY A 138 0.55 -19.81 5.25
N SER A 139 0.39 -20.62 4.19
CA SER A 139 0.38 -22.10 4.21
C SER A 139 -0.72 -22.85 4.97
N ASN A 140 -1.97 -22.74 4.50
CA ASN A 140 -2.83 -23.93 4.39
C ASN A 140 -2.85 -24.34 2.91
N ALA A 141 -1.86 -25.15 2.52
CA ALA A 141 -2.13 -26.13 1.46
C ALA A 141 -3.29 -27.00 1.97
N ASP A 142 -4.26 -27.25 1.11
CA ASP A 142 -5.55 -27.91 1.39
C ASP A 142 -6.64 -27.01 2.00
N GLN A 143 -7.12 -26.05 1.21
CA GLN A 143 -8.56 -26.03 0.91
C GLN A 143 -8.87 -25.16 -0.31
N GLU A 144 -9.29 -25.87 -1.36
CA GLU A 144 -10.09 -25.41 -2.47
C GLU A 144 -9.53 -24.23 -3.27
N THR A 145 -8.74 -24.62 -4.28
CA THR A 145 -8.98 -24.26 -5.67
C THR A 145 -10.48 -24.14 -5.99
N LYS A 146 -11.09 -23.05 -5.56
CA LYS A 146 -11.99 -22.27 -6.40
C LYS A 146 -11.24 -21.00 -6.70
N VAL A 147 -10.29 -21.14 -7.63
CA VAL A 147 -9.99 -20.07 -8.56
C VAL A 147 -11.34 -19.72 -9.17
N THR A 148 -12.01 -18.73 -8.59
CA THR A 148 -13.07 -18.03 -9.28
C THR A 148 -12.43 -17.58 -10.57
N GLU A 149 -12.92 -18.11 -11.70
CA GLU A 149 -12.47 -17.86 -13.07
C GLU A 149 -12.62 -16.39 -13.52
N GLY A 150 -12.36 -15.43 -12.63
CA GLY A 150 -12.34 -13.99 -12.89
C GLY A 150 -10.93 -13.38 -12.81
N ALA A 151 -10.00 -14.00 -12.08
CA ALA A 151 -8.60 -13.58 -12.08
C ALA A 151 -7.89 -14.24 -13.27
N LYS A 152 -8.10 -13.68 -14.47
CA LYS A 152 -7.23 -14.00 -15.60
C LYS A 152 -5.79 -13.74 -15.16
N GLU A 153 -5.01 -14.80 -14.98
CA GLU A 153 -3.55 -14.73 -15.00
C GLU A 153 -3.18 -13.73 -16.09
N PHE A 154 -2.49 -12.65 -15.71
CA PHE A 154 -1.91 -11.76 -16.69
C PHE A 154 -1.01 -12.63 -17.57
N LYS A 155 -1.43 -12.86 -18.83
CA LYS A 155 -0.62 -13.61 -19.78
C LYS A 155 0.76 -12.95 -19.82
N THR A 156 1.85 -13.70 -19.98
CA THR A 156 3.24 -13.19 -19.96
C THR A 156 3.44 -11.87 -20.73
N ILE A 157 2.69 -11.69 -21.82
CA ILE A 157 2.64 -10.46 -22.63
C ILE A 157 2.12 -9.25 -21.84
N GLU A 158 1.06 -9.40 -21.05
CA GLU A 158 0.47 -8.35 -20.23
C GLU A 158 1.41 -7.94 -19.08
N LEU A 159 2.06 -8.91 -18.42
CA LEU A 159 3.11 -8.63 -17.44
C LEU A 159 4.28 -7.87 -18.07
N GLY A 160 4.65 -8.21 -19.32
CA GLY A 160 5.66 -7.48 -20.08
C GLY A 160 5.28 -6.01 -20.32
N TYR A 161 4.02 -5.73 -20.68
CA TYR A 161 3.53 -4.36 -20.83
C TYR A 161 3.51 -3.61 -19.50
N ILE A 162 3.05 -4.22 -18.41
CA ILE A 162 3.02 -3.59 -17.08
C ILE A 162 4.44 -3.25 -16.61
N SER A 163 5.37 -4.20 -16.71
CA SER A 163 6.78 -4.00 -16.34
C SER A 163 7.42 -2.87 -17.15
N LYS A 164 7.11 -2.80 -18.46
CA LYS A 164 7.61 -1.72 -19.33
C LYS A 164 7.01 -0.36 -18.98
N ILE A 165 5.72 -0.30 -18.63
CA ILE A 165 5.08 0.94 -18.15
C ILE A 165 5.76 1.39 -16.85
N PHE A 166 5.90 0.49 -15.87
CA PHE A 166 6.49 0.83 -14.58
C PHE A 166 7.93 1.32 -14.69
N SER A 167 8.76 0.58 -15.44
CA SER A 167 10.15 0.97 -15.70
C SER A 167 10.22 2.33 -16.41
N GLY A 168 9.36 2.56 -17.40
CA GLY A 168 9.26 3.84 -18.10
C GLY A 168 8.87 5.00 -17.17
N LEU A 169 7.90 4.80 -16.27
CA LEU A 169 7.50 5.82 -15.30
C LEU A 169 8.65 6.18 -14.34
N VAL A 170 9.40 5.19 -13.86
CA VAL A 170 10.56 5.42 -12.98
C VAL A 170 11.64 6.23 -13.70
N GLU A 171 11.97 5.89 -14.95
CA GLU A 171 12.94 6.64 -15.75
C GLU A 171 12.46 8.06 -16.07
N LEU A 172 11.15 8.23 -16.30
CA LEU A 172 10.52 9.55 -16.46
C LEU A 172 10.74 10.44 -15.24
N VAL A 173 10.55 9.91 -14.02
CA VAL A 173 10.79 10.65 -12.77
C VAL A 173 12.25 11.08 -12.69
N LYS A 174 13.20 10.19 -13.01
CA LYS A 174 14.63 10.51 -13.02
C LYS A 174 14.99 11.60 -14.03
N GLU A 175 14.45 11.52 -15.25
CA GLU A 175 14.73 12.54 -16.28
C GLU A 175 14.06 13.88 -15.97
N VAL A 176 12.89 13.89 -15.32
CA VAL A 176 12.27 15.12 -14.80
C VAL A 176 13.14 15.73 -13.69
N ASP A 177 13.61 14.93 -12.74
CA ASP A 177 14.52 15.41 -11.68
C ASP A 177 15.80 16.01 -12.30
N LYS A 178 16.45 15.26 -13.19
CA LYS A 178 17.66 15.68 -13.91
C LYS A 178 17.45 16.98 -14.70
N ALA A 179 16.30 17.15 -15.35
CA ALA A 179 15.99 18.39 -16.06
C ALA A 179 15.95 19.60 -15.11
N HIS A 180 15.52 19.42 -13.85
CA HIS A 180 15.49 20.47 -12.84
C HIS A 180 16.83 20.67 -12.12
N SER A 181 17.57 19.60 -11.86
CA SER A 181 18.79 19.61 -11.04
C SER A 181 20.08 19.84 -11.83
N VAL A 182 20.14 19.43 -13.10
CA VAL A 182 21.35 19.51 -13.93
C VAL A 182 21.21 20.60 -14.98
N GLN A 183 22.13 21.58 -14.95
CA GLN A 183 22.21 22.63 -15.97
C GLN A 183 23.00 22.11 -17.18
N SER A 184 22.32 21.85 -18.30
CA SER A 184 23.00 21.43 -19.53
C SER A 184 23.81 22.58 -20.13
N LEU A 185 25.04 22.28 -20.57
CA LEU A 185 25.94 23.27 -21.18
C LEU A 185 25.64 23.51 -22.67
N ASP A 186 25.05 22.53 -23.34
CA ASP A 186 24.69 22.55 -24.76
C ASP A 186 23.24 23.03 -24.99
N ASP A 187 22.99 23.63 -26.16
CA ASP A 187 21.66 24.17 -26.51
C ASP A 187 20.61 23.07 -26.74
N ALA A 188 21.03 21.89 -27.21
CA ALA A 188 20.13 20.76 -27.42
C ALA A 188 19.66 20.18 -26.08
N GLY A 189 20.57 19.96 -25.12
CA GLY A 189 20.24 19.54 -23.77
C GLY A 189 19.37 20.54 -23.01
N ARG A 190 19.61 21.85 -23.17
CA ARG A 190 18.74 22.89 -22.60
C ARG A 190 17.31 22.84 -23.15
N ARG A 191 17.16 22.75 -24.48
CA ARG A 191 15.84 22.63 -25.13
C ARG A 191 15.08 21.38 -24.68
N ARG A 192 15.78 20.26 -24.52
CA ARG A 192 15.20 19.01 -24.02
C ARG A 192 14.75 19.14 -22.57
N ALA A 193 15.59 19.69 -21.69
CA ALA A 193 15.23 19.94 -20.29
C ALA A 193 14.00 20.86 -20.17
N ASP A 194 13.91 21.90 -21.00
CA ASP A 194 12.76 22.81 -21.03
C ASP A 194 11.49 22.15 -21.60
N ALA A 195 11.62 21.22 -22.55
CA ALA A 195 10.49 20.41 -23.03
C ALA A 195 9.96 19.49 -21.91
N ILE A 196 10.85 18.77 -21.23
CA ILE A 196 10.52 17.90 -20.09
C ILE A 196 9.82 18.69 -18.97
N LYS A 197 10.37 19.84 -18.57
CA LYS A 197 9.75 20.72 -17.55
C LYS A 197 8.33 21.12 -17.94
N ARG A 198 8.15 21.60 -19.17
CA ARG A 198 6.84 22.02 -19.69
C ARG A 198 5.85 20.85 -19.74
N GLY A 199 6.30 19.67 -20.15
CA GLY A 199 5.47 18.47 -20.18
C GLY A 199 5.07 18.04 -18.76
N ALA A 200 5.99 18.02 -17.80
CA ALA A 200 5.71 17.72 -16.41
C ALA A 200 4.71 18.71 -15.78
N SER A 201 4.86 20.01 -16.04
CA SER A 201 3.91 21.02 -15.54
C SER A 201 2.49 20.89 -16.12
N ARG A 202 2.32 20.19 -17.26
CA ARG A 202 0.99 19.88 -17.81
C ARG A 202 0.31 18.77 -17.01
N LEU A 203 1.08 17.86 -16.41
CA LEU A 203 0.56 16.79 -15.55
C LEU A 203 0.18 17.30 -14.16
N SER A 204 0.86 18.34 -13.65
CA SER A 204 0.64 18.89 -12.30
C SER A 204 -0.48 19.93 -12.20
N ASN A 205 -1.19 20.26 -13.29
CA ASN A 205 -2.27 21.24 -13.30
C ASN A 205 -3.65 20.59 -13.06
N PRO A 206 -4.57 21.24 -12.30
CA PRO A 206 -5.87 20.65 -11.97
C PRO A 206 -6.68 20.27 -13.21
N SER A 207 -7.48 19.22 -13.06
CA SER A 207 -8.24 18.53 -14.10
C SER A 207 -9.00 19.47 -15.03
N ARG A 208 -8.39 19.84 -16.16
CA ARG A 208 -9.11 20.48 -17.27
C ARG A 208 -10.15 19.47 -17.76
N LYS A 209 -11.37 19.91 -18.06
CA LYS A 209 -12.50 19.04 -18.48
C LYS A 209 -12.19 18.07 -19.63
N ASN A 210 -11.12 18.31 -20.41
CA ASN A 210 -10.69 17.50 -21.55
C ASN A 210 -9.20 17.12 -21.50
N PHE A 211 -8.59 16.97 -20.30
CA PHE A 211 -7.19 16.56 -20.20
C PHE A 211 -7.04 15.06 -20.48
N ASP A 212 -6.31 14.72 -21.56
CA ASP A 212 -5.96 13.35 -21.86
C ASP A 212 -4.59 13.01 -21.24
N LEU A 213 -4.65 12.36 -20.07
CA LEU A 213 -3.47 11.94 -19.30
C LEU A 213 -2.50 11.10 -20.13
N TYR A 214 -3.01 10.15 -20.91
CA TYR A 214 -2.16 9.20 -21.63
C TYR A 214 -1.41 9.87 -22.78
N SER A 215 -2.08 10.75 -23.53
CA SER A 215 -1.42 11.52 -24.57
C SER A 215 -0.37 12.45 -23.99
N ALA A 216 -0.66 13.10 -22.85
CA ALA A 216 0.32 13.93 -22.16
C ALA A 216 1.53 13.13 -21.66
N LEU A 217 1.29 11.93 -21.13
CA LEU A 217 2.35 11.03 -20.65
C LEU A 217 3.21 10.49 -21.80
N ILE A 218 2.62 10.13 -22.93
CA ILE A 218 3.35 9.72 -24.14
C ILE A 218 4.24 10.86 -24.63
N SER A 219 3.70 12.07 -24.78
CA SER A 219 4.49 13.22 -25.22
C SER A 219 5.66 13.52 -24.28
N LEU A 220 5.43 13.42 -22.96
CA LEU A 220 6.50 13.62 -21.99
C LEU A 220 7.58 12.53 -22.08
N ALA A 221 7.18 11.26 -22.27
CA ALA A 221 8.12 10.16 -22.47
C ALA A 221 8.98 10.37 -23.72
N GLU A 222 8.40 10.91 -24.80
CA GLU A 222 9.12 11.22 -26.04
C GLU A 222 10.13 12.35 -25.85
N ASP A 223 9.72 13.45 -25.20
CA ASP A 223 10.61 14.56 -24.85
C ASP A 223 11.76 14.08 -23.93
N ALA A 224 11.43 13.16 -23.00
CA ALA A 224 12.39 12.54 -22.09
C ALA A 224 13.20 11.40 -22.73
N GLY A 225 12.93 11.00 -23.97
CA GLY A 225 13.63 9.89 -24.63
C GLY A 225 13.51 8.55 -23.88
N VAL A 226 12.44 8.36 -23.12
CA VAL A 226 12.21 7.16 -22.29
C VAL A 226 11.46 6.10 -23.10
N ASP A 227 11.92 4.85 -23.03
CA ASP A 227 11.25 3.72 -23.69
C ASP A 227 10.02 3.27 -22.89
N MET A 228 8.87 3.86 -23.20
CA MET A 228 7.57 3.54 -22.61
C MET A 228 6.57 3.15 -23.72
N PRO A 229 5.54 2.33 -23.46
CA PRO A 229 4.52 2.04 -24.47
C PRO A 229 3.87 3.33 -24.99
N LYS A 230 3.93 3.50 -26.31
CA LYS A 230 3.41 4.69 -27.02
C LYS A 230 1.95 4.57 -27.42
N ASP A 231 1.33 3.42 -27.16
CA ASP A 231 -0.06 3.18 -27.52
C ASP A 231 -1.00 3.62 -26.40
N HIS A 232 -1.86 4.58 -26.73
CA HIS A 232 -2.89 5.13 -25.82
C HIS A 232 -3.78 4.04 -25.24
N LYS A 233 -4.18 3.05 -26.05
CA LYS A 233 -5.07 1.97 -25.61
C LYS A 233 -4.38 1.06 -24.59
N THR A 234 -3.10 0.78 -24.77
CA THR A 234 -2.27 -0.02 -23.86
C THR A 234 -2.11 0.69 -22.51
N LEU A 235 -1.72 1.97 -22.51
CA LEU A 235 -1.63 2.75 -21.27
C LEU A 235 -2.99 2.83 -20.58
N ARG A 236 -4.06 3.10 -21.33
CA ARG A 236 -5.42 3.11 -20.80
C ARG A 236 -5.85 1.78 -20.19
N LYS A 237 -5.52 0.66 -20.83
CA LYS A 237 -5.88 -0.68 -20.38
C LYS A 237 -5.20 -1.07 -19.05
N TYR A 238 -3.93 -0.70 -18.89
CA TYR A 238 -3.12 -1.16 -17.76
C TYR A 238 -2.93 -0.10 -16.65
N MET A 239 -3.19 1.18 -16.90
CA MET A 239 -3.09 2.25 -15.90
C MET A 239 -4.44 2.71 -15.33
N LEU A 240 -5.57 2.43 -16.00
CA LEU A 240 -6.86 2.49 -15.31
C LEU A 240 -7.07 1.15 -14.61
N ALA A 241 -7.09 1.18 -13.28
CA ALA A 241 -7.79 0.15 -12.53
C ALA A 241 -9.20 0.04 -13.12
N GLN A 242 -9.65 -1.17 -13.47
CA GLN A 242 -11.01 -1.40 -13.96
C GLN A 242 -12.02 -1.14 -12.84
N SER A 243 -12.31 0.13 -12.53
CA SER A 243 -13.52 0.50 -11.83
C SER A 243 -14.66 0.53 -12.85
N LYS A 244 -15.14 -0.64 -13.28
CA LYS A 244 -16.45 -0.77 -13.93
C LYS A 244 -17.19 -2.02 -13.44
N SER A 245 -18.16 -1.72 -12.58
CA SER A 245 -19.53 -2.26 -12.60
C SER A 245 -19.70 -3.77 -12.56
N ASN A 246 -19.90 -4.31 -11.36
CA ASN A 246 -20.95 -5.30 -11.18
C ASN A 246 -22.29 -4.57 -11.09
N SER A 247 -22.81 -4.20 -12.26
CA SER A 247 -24.25 -4.02 -12.46
C SER A 247 -24.69 -5.11 -13.41
N ALA A 248 -25.08 -6.26 -12.85
CA ALA A 248 -25.92 -7.24 -13.51
C ALA A 248 -26.54 -8.18 -12.47
N ASN A 249 -27.87 -8.08 -12.39
CA ASN A 249 -28.88 -8.89 -11.67
C ASN A 249 -29.17 -8.54 -10.22
#